data_AF-A0A3B3T185-F1
#
_entry.id   AF-A0A3B3T185-F1
#
_cell.length_a   1.000
_cell.length_b   1.000
_cell.length_c   1.000
_cell.angle_alpha   90.00
_cell.angle_beta   90.00
_cell.angle_gamma   90.00
#
_symmetry.space_group_name_H-M   'P 1'
#
loop_
_entity.id
_entity.type
_entity.pdbx_description
1 polymer ?
#
loop_
_entity_poly.entity_id
_entity_poly.type
_entity_poly.pdbx_seq_one_letter_code
_entity_poly.pdbx_strand_id
1 'polypeptide(L)'
;CALSSSLSELGLLSLSLLNLPLLTVYSRNKVELGKSNILICFVNKFYPPAVKVKWTKNNVEVKEGKGDDYSCTVYHQGLTEPEIRFWGHACFPSDMTE
;
A
#
# COMPACT_ATOMS: atom_id res chain seq x y z
N CYS A 1 49.17 6.17 -6.18
CA CYS A 1 48.16 7.06 -6.77
C CYS A 1 46.84 6.83 -6.04
N ALA A 2 46.34 7.89 -5.41
CA ALA A 2 45.22 7.83 -4.47
C ALA A 2 43.91 7.43 -5.18
N LEU A 3 43.12 6.59 -4.51
CA LEU A 3 41.74 6.30 -4.87
C LEU A 3 40.93 7.60 -4.73
N SER A 4 40.58 8.26 -5.83
CA SER A 4 39.55 9.29 -5.80
C SER A 4 38.18 8.59 -5.80
N SER A 5 37.75 8.10 -4.64
CA SER A 5 36.37 7.67 -4.44
C SER A 5 35.50 8.93 -4.39
N SER A 6 34.86 9.27 -5.51
CA SER A 6 34.00 10.44 -5.62
C SER A 6 32.77 10.29 -4.72
N LEU A 7 32.32 11.40 -4.13
CA LEU A 7 31.10 11.52 -3.30
C LEU A 7 29.81 10.97 -3.96
N SER A 8 29.86 10.68 -5.27
CA SER A 8 28.78 10.02 -6.02
C SER A 8 28.55 8.56 -5.62
N GLU A 9 29.57 7.83 -5.15
CA GLU A 9 29.39 6.42 -4.75
C GLU A 9 28.64 6.27 -3.42
N LEU A 10 28.86 7.19 -2.47
CA LEU A 10 28.11 7.23 -1.21
C LEU A 10 26.62 7.54 -1.43
N GLY A 11 26.29 8.38 -2.42
CA GLY A 11 24.92 8.67 -2.82
C GLY A 11 24.18 7.44 -3.37
N LEU A 12 24.84 6.66 -4.23
CA LEU A 12 24.29 5.43 -4.81
C LEU A 12 24.11 4.29 -3.79
N LEU A 13 25.03 4.14 -2.83
CA LEU A 13 24.90 3.16 -1.73
C LEU A 13 23.71 3.45 -0.80
N SER A 14 23.25 4.70 -0.70
CA SER A 14 22.10 5.07 0.14
C SER A 14 20.75 4.62 -0.43
N LEU A 15 20.61 4.58 -1.76
CA LEU A 15 19.39 4.16 -2.46
C LEU A 15 19.18 2.64 -2.39
N SER A 16 20.26 1.85 -2.33
CA SER A 16 20.19 0.38 -2.28
C SER A 16 19.78 -0.19 -0.92
N LEU A 17 19.76 0.62 0.14
CA LEU A 17 19.12 0.24 1.42
C LEU A 17 17.60 0.44 1.41
N LEU A 18 17.05 1.23 0.48
CA LEU A 18 15.61 1.48 0.42
C LEU A 18 14.92 0.28 -0.23
N ASN A 19 13.99 -0.31 0.50
CA ASN A 19 13.05 -1.27 -0.09
C ASN A 19 11.67 -0.62 -0.12
N LEU A 20 11.04 -0.61 -1.31
CA LEU A 20 9.69 -0.11 -1.48
C LEU A 20 8.68 -1.05 -0.81
N PRO A 21 7.62 -0.51 -0.19
CA PRO A 21 6.57 -1.33 0.41
C PRO A 21 5.79 -2.09 -0.65
N LEU A 22 5.45 -3.34 -0.32
CA LEU A 22 4.48 -4.11 -1.07
C LEU A 22 3.17 -4.16 -0.28
N LEU A 23 2.07 -3.75 -0.93
CA LEU A 23 0.75 -3.67 -0.31
C LEU A 23 -0.17 -4.76 -0.82
N THR A 24 -0.96 -5.33 0.08
CA THR A 24 -2.08 -6.21 -0.27
C THR A 24 -3.24 -5.93 0.67
N VAL A 25 -4.44 -5.76 0.12
CA VAL A 25 -5.66 -5.58 0.92
C VAL A 25 -6.50 -6.83 0.84
N TYR A 26 -6.91 -7.36 1.98
CA TYR A 26 -7.78 -8.53 2.07
C TYR A 26 -8.70 -8.46 3.29
N SER A 27 -9.79 -9.23 3.23
CA SER A 27 -10.71 -9.39 4.35
C SER A 27 -10.24 -10.49 5.29
N ARG A 28 -10.43 -10.30 6.60
CA ARG A 28 -10.11 -11.32 7.61
C ARG A 28 -10.95 -12.58 7.44
N ASN A 29 -12.25 -12.39 7.19
CA ASN A 29 -13.21 -13.47 6.98
C ASN A 29 -13.76 -13.42 5.56
N LYS A 30 -14.40 -14.52 5.11
CA LYS A 30 -15.15 -14.53 3.86
C LYS A 30 -16.19 -13.40 3.85
N VAL A 31 -16.32 -12.71 2.72
CA VAL A 31 -17.27 -11.61 2.56
C VAL A 31 -18.69 -12.18 2.53
N GLU A 32 -19.51 -11.81 3.51
CA GLU A 32 -20.90 -12.24 3.64
C GLU A 32 -21.79 -11.03 3.93
N LEU A 33 -22.92 -10.91 3.22
CA LEU A 33 -23.85 -9.79 3.38
C LEU A 33 -24.46 -9.78 4.79
N GLY A 34 -24.52 -8.59 5.38
CA GLY A 34 -25.07 -8.41 6.73
C GLY A 34 -24.16 -8.87 7.88
N LYS A 35 -22.95 -9.37 7.58
CA LYS A 35 -21.94 -9.69 8.61
C LYS A 35 -20.83 -8.63 8.64
N SER A 36 -20.45 -8.23 9.84
CA SER A 36 -19.29 -7.37 10.05
C SER A 36 -18.01 -8.12 9.66
N ASN A 37 -17.09 -7.41 9.02
CA ASN A 37 -15.79 -7.94 8.61
C ASN A 37 -14.71 -6.88 8.84
N ILE A 38 -13.44 -7.32 8.84
CA ILE A 38 -12.28 -6.46 9.06
C ILE A 38 -11.43 -6.50 7.81
N LEU A 39 -11.14 -5.32 7.24
CA LEU A 39 -10.18 -5.18 6.16
C LEU A 39 -8.78 -5.01 6.73
N ILE A 40 -7.84 -5.72 6.12
CA ILE A 40 -6.44 -5.75 6.50
C ILE A 40 -5.66 -5.21 5.31
N CYS A 41 -4.88 -4.15 5.55
CA CYS A 41 -3.89 -3.66 4.60
C CYS A 41 -2.53 -4.16 5.08
N PHE A 42 -2.04 -5.19 4.42
CA PHE A 42 -0.76 -5.81 4.73
C PHE A 42 0.33 -5.10 3.95
N VAL A 43 1.25 -4.48 4.67
CA VAL A 43 2.41 -3.75 4.13
C VAL A 43 3.65 -4.54 4.52
N ASN A 44 4.46 -4.97 3.56
CA ASN A 44 5.66 -5.75 3.86
C ASN A 44 6.87 -5.37 2.98
N LYS A 45 8.02 -5.97 3.31
CA LYS A 45 9.28 -5.86 2.57
C LYS A 45 9.82 -4.44 2.36
N PHE A 46 9.50 -3.50 3.26
CA PHE A 46 9.99 -2.13 3.17
C PHE A 46 11.12 -1.84 4.14
N TYR A 47 11.98 -0.90 3.75
CA TYR A 47 13.00 -0.33 4.61
C TYR A 47 13.23 1.15 4.25
N PRO A 48 13.40 2.04 5.23
CA PRO A 48 13.36 1.83 6.69
C PRO A 48 11.95 1.54 7.21
N PRO A 49 11.79 1.09 8.48
CA PRO A 49 10.52 0.62 9.03
C PRO A 49 9.48 1.71 9.30
N ALA A 50 9.82 2.99 9.10
CA ALA A 50 8.87 4.08 9.28
C ALA A 50 7.89 4.15 8.10
N VAL A 51 6.61 3.90 8.37
CA VAL A 51 5.50 4.02 7.40
C VAL A 51 4.32 4.72 8.05
N LYS A 52 3.52 5.42 7.23
CA LYS A 52 2.20 5.92 7.64
C LYS A 52 1.14 5.26 6.77
N VAL A 53 0.10 4.75 7.40
CA VAL A 53 -1.02 4.08 6.73
C VAL A 53 -2.30 4.85 7.02
N LYS A 54 -3.07 5.14 5.98
CA LYS A 54 -4.37 5.82 6.08
C LYS A 54 -5.43 4.99 5.37
N TRP A 55 -6.59 4.85 6.02
CA TRP A 55 -7.78 4.25 5.42
C TRP A 55 -8.76 5.34 5.01
N THR A 56 -9.41 5.17 3.86
CA THR A 56 -10.57 5.98 3.47
C THR A 56 -11.71 5.10 3.01
N LYS A 57 -12.94 5.59 3.16
CA LYS A 57 -14.16 4.96 2.68
C LYS A 57 -14.89 5.97 1.79
N ASN A 58 -15.11 5.68 0.52
CA ASN A 58 -15.79 6.57 -0.43
C ASN A 58 -15.18 7.98 -0.49
N ASN A 59 -13.84 8.08 -0.46
CA ASN A 59 -13.09 9.35 -0.38
C ASN A 59 -13.39 10.23 0.86
N VAL A 60 -14.11 9.70 1.85
CA VAL A 60 -14.40 10.34 3.13
C VAL A 60 -13.73 9.53 4.25
N GLU A 61 -13.23 10.21 5.27
CA GLU A 61 -12.71 9.55 6.47
C GLU A 61 -13.84 8.72 7.10
N VAL A 62 -13.58 7.43 7.38
CA VAL A 62 -14.59 6.37 7.55
C VAL A 62 -15.77 6.79 8.45
N LYS A 63 -16.89 7.16 7.81
CA LYS A 63 -18.21 7.35 8.41
C LYS A 63 -19.19 6.44 7.66
N GLU A 64 -20.06 5.74 8.39
CA GLU A 64 -20.98 4.75 7.84
C GLU A 64 -21.87 5.32 6.71
N GLY A 65 -21.97 4.62 5.58
CA GLY A 65 -22.80 5.02 4.43
C GLY A 65 -22.65 4.04 3.25
N LYS A 66 -23.77 3.78 2.55
CA LYS A 66 -23.99 2.70 1.57
C LYS A 66 -23.06 2.75 0.35
N GLY A 67 -22.50 1.58 0.02
CA GLY A 67 -21.57 1.35 -1.10
C GLY A 67 -20.16 1.63 -0.61
N ASP A 68 -19.33 0.60 -0.43
CA ASP A 68 -18.09 0.76 0.33
C ASP A 68 -16.87 0.56 -0.57
N ASP A 69 -16.40 1.64 -1.21
CA ASP A 69 -15.06 1.68 -1.77
C ASP A 69 -14.07 1.98 -0.64
N TYR A 70 -13.31 0.97 -0.24
CA TYR A 70 -12.30 1.11 0.79
C TYR A 70 -10.93 1.25 0.14
N SER A 71 -10.17 2.27 0.52
CA SER A 71 -8.79 2.39 0.06
C SER A 71 -7.79 2.47 1.21
N CYS A 72 -6.69 1.75 1.06
CA CYS A 72 -5.51 1.83 1.90
C CYS A 72 -4.45 2.66 1.18
N THR A 73 -4.08 3.80 1.78
CA THR A 73 -3.01 4.67 1.30
C THR A 73 -1.78 4.50 2.21
N VAL A 74 -0.62 4.22 1.62
CA VAL A 74 0.64 4.05 2.34
C VAL A 74 1.65 5.10 1.91
N TYR A 75 2.20 5.79 2.90
CA TYR A 75 3.28 6.75 2.75
C TYR A 75 4.57 6.14 3.29
N HIS A 76 5.60 6.11 2.46
CA HIS A 76 6.94 5.63 2.80
C HIS A 76 7.98 6.53 2.13
N GLN A 77 9.16 6.68 2.73
CA GLN A 77 10.20 7.55 2.20
C GLN A 77 10.77 7.10 0.85
N GLY A 78 10.65 5.81 0.51
CA GLY A 78 11.02 5.28 -0.80
C GLY A 78 9.97 5.51 -1.89
N LEU A 79 8.82 6.06 -1.53
CA LEU A 79 7.73 6.36 -2.44
C LEU A 79 7.68 7.87 -2.74
N THR A 80 7.85 8.25 -4.00
CA THR A 80 7.67 9.64 -4.45
C THR A 80 6.20 10.06 -4.46
N GLU A 81 5.30 9.08 -4.66
CA GLU A 81 3.86 9.23 -4.57
C GLU A 81 3.30 8.11 -3.67
N PRO A 82 2.27 8.38 -2.86
CA PRO A 82 1.74 7.35 -1.96
C PRO A 82 1.12 6.20 -2.74
N GLU A 83 1.37 4.97 -2.27
CA GLU A 83 0.76 3.80 -2.89
C GLU A 83 -0.68 3.64 -2.37
N ILE A 84 -1.61 3.44 -3.28
CA ILE A 84 -3.04 3.28 -2.96
C ILE A 84 -3.51 1.91 -3.43
N ARG A 85 -4.12 1.15 -2.53
CA ARG A 85 -4.81 -0.10 -2.84
C ARG A 85 -6.28 0.02 -2.51
N PHE A 86 -7.12 -0.21 -3.52
CA PHE A 86 -8.57 -0.19 -3.41
C PHE A 86 -9.11 -1.61 -3.12
N TRP A 87 -10.20 -1.67 -2.37
CA TRP A 87 -10.95 -2.85 -2.01
C TRP A 87 -12.43 -2.59 -2.26
N GLY A 88 -13.09 -3.56 -2.89
CA GLY A 88 -14.49 -3.42 -3.33
C GLY A 88 -14.60 -3.00 -4.80
N HIS A 89 -13.67 -2.17 -5.29
CA HIS A 89 -13.55 -1.82 -6.71
C HIS A 89 -12.18 -2.18 -7.27
N ALA A 90 -12.01 -3.45 -7.65
CA ALA A 90 -11.04 -3.88 -8.64
C ALA A 90 -11.81 -4.70 -9.67
N CYS A 91 -11.54 -4.49 -10.96
CA CYS A 91 -12.08 -5.31 -12.06
C CYS A 91 -12.07 -6.77 -11.64
N PHE A 92 -13.26 -7.35 -11.49
CA PHE A 92 -13.34 -8.77 -11.21
C PHE A 92 -12.84 -9.53 -12.44
N PRO A 93 -11.98 -10.55 -12.29
CA PRO A 93 -11.72 -11.53 -13.34
C PRO A 93 -12.94 -12.40 -13.66
N SER A 94 -14.13 -12.09 -13.12
CA SER A 94 -15.39 -12.73 -13.54
C SER A 94 -15.94 -12.19 -14.86
N ASP A 95 -15.25 -11.26 -15.52
CA ASP A 95 -15.43 -10.94 -16.96
C ASP A 95 -14.35 -11.61 -17.84
N MET A 96 -13.69 -12.66 -17.32
CA MET A 96 -12.92 -13.64 -18.12
C MET A 96 -13.55 -15.04 -18.09
N THR A 97 -14.86 -15.11 -17.80
CA THR A 97 -15.67 -16.29 -18.06
C THR A 97 -17.03 -15.88 -18.62
N GLU A 98 -17.03 -15.40 -19.86
CA GLU A 98 -17.93 -15.91 -20.90
C GLU A 98 -17.17 -16.02 -22.22
#